data_AF-A0A818MWF2-F1
#
_entry.id   AF-A0A818MWF2-F1
#
_cell.length_a   1.000
_cell.length_b   1.000
_cell.length_c   1.000
_cell.angle_alpha   90.00
_cell.angle_beta   90.00
_cell.angle_gamma   90.00
#
_symmetry.space_group_name_H-M   'P 1'
#
loop_
_entity.id
_entity.type
_entity.pdbx_description
1 polymer ?
#
loop_
_entity_poly.entity_id
_entity_poly.type
_entity_poly.pdbx_seq_one_letter_code
_entity_poly.pdbx_strand_id
1 'polypeptide(L)'
;MVGFNRIPIDAYPDLDLTHFGEERTGFYDIIAASSLPVMIDADDCYDQQAPKRCDHLKGKQLVSVNAMVSKIRAALAARSESEFFIVARTDAIEAYILDEALHHGTSPCVNIFEGGGHIPWVSPNELYKMGFSMILYLTIILFRVTYAIEQAIRDLIGGKQLSLKDSVNFQIYEDIVGLSPWKEIEKKFHHED
;
A
#
# COMPACT_ATOMS: atom_id res chain seq x y z
N MET A 1 -6.54 29.79 14.01
CA MET A 1 -6.19 29.21 12.69
C MET A 1 -5.55 27.86 12.96
N VAL A 2 -6.33 26.78 12.85
CA VAL A 2 -5.81 25.42 12.96
C VAL A 2 -5.18 25.11 11.61
N GLY A 3 -3.87 24.95 11.57
CA GLY A 3 -3.14 24.60 10.36
C GLY A 3 -3.71 23.31 9.79
N PHE A 4 -3.89 23.23 8.47
CA PHE A 4 -4.11 21.98 7.78
C PHE A 4 -2.88 21.09 8.05
N ASN A 5 -2.98 20.25 9.08
CA ASN A 5 -2.04 19.17 9.34
C ASN A 5 -1.92 18.36 8.06
N ARG A 6 -0.69 18.11 7.62
CA ARG A 6 -0.39 17.19 6.52
C ARG A 6 -1.18 15.90 6.75
N ILE A 7 -1.91 15.44 5.74
CA ILE A 7 -2.42 14.07 5.74
C ILE A 7 -1.17 13.17 5.82
N PRO A 8 -0.99 12.37 6.88
CA PRO A 8 0.16 11.47 6.97
C PRO A 8 0.11 10.51 5.78
N ILE A 9 1.22 10.40 5.07
CA ILE A 9 1.42 9.39 4.04
C ILE A 9 2.26 8.32 4.69
N ASP A 10 1.60 7.25 5.09
CA ASP A 10 2.24 6.08 5.67
C ASP A 10 2.35 4.99 4.61
N ALA A 11 3.44 4.21 4.65
CA ALA A 11 3.59 3.03 3.81
C ALA A 11 3.19 1.80 4.61
N TYR A 12 2.28 1.05 4.03
CA TYR A 12 1.60 -0.07 4.65
C TYR A 12 1.86 -1.29 3.78
N PRO A 13 2.63 -2.30 4.25
CA PRO A 13 2.86 -3.49 3.44
C PRO A 13 1.54 -4.25 3.24
N ASP A 14 1.33 -4.77 2.05
CA ASP A 14 0.25 -5.72 1.76
C ASP A 14 0.71 -7.10 2.26
N LEU A 15 0.05 -7.63 3.29
CA LEU A 15 0.51 -8.77 4.07
C LEU A 15 -0.57 -9.85 4.16
N ASP A 16 -0.45 -10.86 3.30
CA ASP A 16 -1.35 -11.99 3.17
C ASP A 16 -1.57 -12.77 4.49
N LEU A 17 -2.84 -13.02 4.84
CA LEU A 17 -3.22 -13.67 6.11
C LEU A 17 -3.13 -15.20 6.13
N THR A 18 -2.97 -15.86 4.97
CA THR A 18 -2.84 -17.33 4.89
C THR A 18 -1.69 -17.85 5.75
N HIS A 19 -0.72 -16.98 6.04
CA HIS A 19 0.45 -17.30 6.84
C HIS A 19 0.56 -16.45 8.12
N PHE A 20 -0.44 -15.67 8.53
CA PHE A 20 -0.26 -14.73 9.66
C PHE A 20 0.18 -15.40 10.97
N GLY A 21 -0.33 -16.61 11.23
CA GLY A 21 0.10 -17.42 12.38
C GLY A 21 1.49 -18.05 12.21
N GLU A 22 1.90 -18.37 10.99
CA GLU A 22 3.15 -19.08 10.65
C GLU A 22 4.32 -18.09 10.48
N GLU A 23 4.06 -16.97 9.82
CA GLU A 23 4.99 -15.87 9.53
C GLU A 23 4.97 -14.79 10.62
N ARG A 24 4.32 -15.08 11.77
CA ARG A 24 4.21 -14.19 12.93
C ARG A 24 5.54 -13.54 13.31
N THR A 25 6.61 -14.33 13.32
CA THR A 25 7.97 -13.85 13.64
C THR A 25 8.48 -12.86 12.60
N GLY A 26 8.34 -13.18 11.30
CA GLY A 26 8.75 -12.29 10.22
C GLY A 26 8.01 -10.95 10.24
N PHE A 27 6.73 -10.93 10.63
CA PHE A 27 5.99 -9.68 10.82
C PHE A 27 6.57 -8.81 11.93
N TYR A 28 6.92 -9.40 13.08
CA TYR A 28 7.57 -8.62 14.15
C TYR A 28 8.96 -8.14 13.77
N ASP A 29 9.70 -8.88 12.95
CA ASP A 29 11.00 -8.44 12.44
C ASP A 29 10.85 -7.19 11.54
N ILE A 30 9.86 -7.18 10.64
CA ILE A 30 9.56 -6.03 9.78
C ILE A 30 9.18 -4.80 10.62
N ILE A 31 8.36 -4.98 11.66
CA ILE A 31 7.92 -3.90 12.55
C ILE A 31 9.08 -3.39 13.40
N ALA A 32 9.88 -4.28 13.98
CA ALA A 32 11.05 -3.88 14.75
C ALA A 32 12.06 -3.11 13.88
N ALA A 33 12.10 -3.41 12.58
CA ALA A 33 12.94 -2.72 11.61
C ALA A 33 12.35 -1.42 11.06
N SER A 34 11.06 -1.13 11.27
CA SER A 34 10.36 0.00 10.66
C SER A 34 9.64 0.87 11.69
N SER A 35 9.84 2.19 11.60
CA SER A 35 9.06 3.16 12.37
C SER A 35 7.71 3.52 11.74
N LEU A 36 7.42 2.96 10.56
CA LEU A 36 6.15 3.17 9.86
C LEU A 36 5.08 2.20 10.38
N PRO A 37 3.83 2.65 10.54
CA PRO A 37 2.75 1.77 10.93
C PRO A 37 2.52 0.68 9.86
N VAL A 38 2.25 -0.55 10.30
CA VAL A 38 2.08 -1.71 9.42
C VAL A 38 0.60 -2.04 9.27
N MET A 39 0.14 -2.13 8.03
CA MET A 39 -1.20 -2.62 7.70
C MET A 39 -1.06 -4.10 7.47
N ILE A 40 -1.99 -4.86 8.03
CA ILE A 40 -2.14 -6.24 7.62
C ILE A 40 -3.33 -6.23 6.68
N ASP A 41 -3.01 -6.21 5.39
CA ASP A 41 -4.03 -6.36 4.36
C ASP A 41 -4.50 -7.81 4.38
N ALA A 42 -5.76 -8.00 4.72
CA ALA A 42 -6.38 -9.31 4.77
C ALA A 42 -6.69 -9.85 3.36
N ASP A 43 -5.84 -9.62 2.36
CA ASP A 43 -6.18 -9.83 0.95
C ASP A 43 -6.03 -11.29 0.50
N ASP A 44 -5.37 -12.15 1.28
CA ASP A 44 -5.31 -13.56 0.91
C ASP A 44 -6.59 -14.31 1.28
N CYS A 45 -7.50 -14.26 0.32
CA CYS A 45 -8.66 -15.12 0.22
C CYS A 45 -9.72 -14.86 1.30
N TYR A 46 -10.00 -13.62 1.68
CA TYR A 46 -11.12 -13.36 2.57
C TYR A 46 -12.42 -13.79 1.95
N ASP A 47 -12.71 -13.23 0.79
CA ASP A 47 -13.81 -13.67 -0.03
C ASP A 47 -13.36 -14.27 -1.36
N GLN A 48 -12.08 -14.27 -1.76
CA GLN A 48 -11.61 -15.00 -2.97
C GLN A 48 -11.08 -16.42 -2.66
N GLN A 49 -11.12 -17.34 -3.63
CA GLN A 49 -10.44 -18.63 -3.60
C GLN A 49 -9.01 -18.52 -4.13
N ALA A 50 -8.07 -19.28 -3.56
CA ALA A 50 -6.69 -19.33 -4.02
C ALA A 50 -6.54 -20.10 -5.34
N PRO A 51 -5.65 -19.70 -6.26
CA PRO A 51 -4.84 -18.47 -6.23
C PRO A 51 -5.67 -17.23 -6.57
N LYS A 52 -5.46 -16.13 -5.81
CA LYS A 52 -6.22 -14.89 -5.98
C LYS A 52 -5.96 -14.21 -7.32
N ARG A 53 -6.89 -13.34 -7.74
CA ARG A 53 -6.72 -12.43 -8.87
C ARG A 53 -6.90 -11.00 -8.42
N CYS A 54 -6.17 -10.08 -9.07
CA CYS A 54 -6.36 -8.64 -8.90
C CYS A 54 -7.85 -8.26 -9.04
N ASP A 55 -8.36 -7.38 -8.18
CA ASP A 55 -9.75 -6.86 -8.17
C ASP A 55 -10.22 -6.41 -9.54
N HIS A 56 -9.35 -5.75 -10.29
CA HIS A 56 -9.67 -5.19 -11.59
C HIS A 56 -9.72 -6.23 -12.71
N LEU A 57 -9.48 -7.52 -12.42
CA LEU A 57 -9.54 -8.63 -13.37
C LEU A 57 -10.84 -9.44 -13.25
N LYS A 58 -11.25 -10.03 -14.39
CA LYS A 58 -12.41 -10.94 -14.46
C LYS A 58 -12.06 -12.36 -14.00
N GLY A 59 -13.10 -13.11 -13.62
CA GLY A 59 -12.98 -14.53 -13.28
C GLY A 59 -12.53 -14.79 -11.86
N LYS A 60 -12.80 -13.86 -10.93
CA LYS A 60 -12.63 -14.04 -9.49
C LYS A 60 -13.62 -15.09 -9.00
N GLN A 61 -13.16 -16.02 -8.17
CA GLN A 61 -14.03 -17.01 -7.53
C GLN A 61 -14.09 -16.70 -6.04
N LEU A 62 -15.29 -16.66 -5.49
CA LEU A 62 -15.46 -16.29 -4.09
C LEU A 62 -15.55 -17.52 -3.16
N VAL A 63 -15.09 -17.38 -1.91
CA VAL A 63 -15.37 -18.28 -0.79
C VAL A 63 -16.67 -17.88 -0.10
N SER A 64 -17.20 -18.74 0.76
CA SER A 64 -18.39 -18.43 1.54
C SER A 64 -18.16 -17.33 2.59
N VAL A 65 -19.20 -16.58 2.94
CA VAL A 65 -19.18 -15.59 4.04
C VAL A 65 -18.67 -16.19 5.35
N ASN A 66 -19.05 -17.45 5.66
CA ASN A 66 -18.58 -18.12 6.87
C ASN A 66 -17.06 -18.37 6.87
N ALA A 67 -16.49 -18.67 5.71
CA ALA A 67 -15.05 -18.82 5.55
C ALA A 67 -14.34 -17.47 5.74
N MET A 68 -14.89 -16.41 5.13
CA MET A 68 -14.43 -15.03 5.31
C MET A 68 -14.42 -14.61 6.80
N VAL A 69 -15.54 -14.77 7.49
CA VAL A 69 -15.68 -14.41 8.91
C VAL A 69 -14.73 -15.21 9.80
N SER A 70 -14.51 -16.49 9.48
CA SER A 70 -13.58 -17.34 10.24
C SER A 70 -12.14 -16.83 10.14
N LYS A 71 -11.74 -16.31 8.98
CA LYS A 71 -10.42 -15.68 8.78
C LYS A 71 -10.31 -14.36 9.58
N ILE A 72 -11.35 -13.50 9.59
CA ILE A 72 -11.38 -12.24 10.39
C ILE A 72 -11.12 -12.59 11.85
N ARG A 73 -11.82 -13.61 12.35
CA ARG A 73 -11.68 -14.04 13.74
C ARG A 73 -10.29 -14.57 14.04
N ALA A 74 -9.68 -15.32 13.12
CA ALA A 74 -8.32 -15.81 13.28
C ALA A 74 -7.30 -14.66 13.34
N ALA A 75 -7.40 -13.68 12.44
CA ALA A 75 -6.54 -12.50 12.44
C ALA A 75 -6.72 -11.66 13.73
N LEU A 76 -7.97 -11.44 14.15
CA LEU A 76 -8.28 -10.75 15.40
C LEU A 76 -7.75 -11.50 16.64
N ALA A 77 -7.80 -12.83 16.65
CA ALA A 77 -7.29 -13.65 17.75
C ALA A 77 -5.75 -13.67 17.80
N ALA A 78 -5.08 -13.62 16.64
CA ALA A 78 -3.64 -13.55 16.52
C ALA A 78 -3.09 -12.15 16.83
N ARG A 79 -3.92 -11.10 16.71
CA ARG A 79 -3.57 -9.72 17.03
C ARG A 79 -3.31 -9.57 18.54
N SER A 80 -2.03 -9.51 18.91
CA SER A 80 -1.62 -9.37 20.31
C SER A 80 -1.55 -7.91 20.80
N GLU A 81 -1.36 -6.94 19.90
CA GLU A 81 -1.16 -5.52 20.24
C GLU A 81 -2.21 -4.62 19.57
N SER A 82 -2.51 -3.47 20.18
CA SER A 82 -3.51 -2.52 19.68
C SER A 82 -3.06 -1.68 18.49
N GLU A 83 -1.77 -1.68 18.16
CA GLU A 83 -1.21 -0.87 17.07
C GLU A 83 -1.46 -1.46 15.66
N PHE A 84 -2.02 -2.68 15.60
CA PHE A 84 -2.39 -3.33 14.36
C PHE A 84 -3.80 -2.95 13.91
N PHE A 85 -3.90 -2.38 12.71
CA PHE A 85 -5.15 -2.20 12.00
C PHE A 85 -5.33 -3.35 11.00
N ILE A 86 -6.44 -4.08 11.14
CA ILE A 86 -6.83 -5.15 10.21
C ILE A 86 -7.84 -4.52 9.25
N VAL A 87 -7.53 -4.57 7.95
CA VAL A 87 -8.44 -4.13 6.90
C VAL A 87 -9.08 -5.36 6.29
N ALA A 88 -10.40 -5.51 6.46
CA ALA A 88 -11.15 -6.59 5.82
C ALA A 88 -11.68 -6.13 4.46
N ARG A 89 -11.32 -6.87 3.41
CA ARG A 89 -11.67 -6.57 2.03
C ARG A 89 -12.68 -7.57 1.48
N THR A 90 -13.55 -7.11 0.58
CA THR A 90 -14.43 -7.97 -0.22
C THR A 90 -14.43 -7.54 -1.69
N ASP A 91 -14.28 -8.50 -2.57
CA ASP A 91 -14.43 -8.41 -4.03
C ASP A 91 -15.86 -8.65 -4.51
N ALA A 92 -16.79 -9.02 -3.62
CA ALA A 92 -18.22 -8.92 -3.86
C ALA A 92 -18.64 -7.44 -3.89
N ILE A 93 -18.53 -6.79 -5.05
CA ILE A 93 -18.91 -5.37 -5.17
C ILE A 93 -20.44 -5.24 -5.19
N GLU A 94 -21.04 -4.87 -4.07
CA GLU A 94 -22.44 -4.42 -3.98
C GLU A 94 -22.52 -3.10 -3.20
N ALA A 95 -23.26 -2.12 -3.74
CA ALA A 95 -23.44 -0.81 -3.09
C ALA A 95 -24.04 -0.92 -1.68
N TYR A 96 -24.79 -1.98 -1.41
CA TYR A 96 -25.37 -2.32 -0.12
C TYR A 96 -24.33 -2.61 0.97
N ILE A 97 -23.18 -3.19 0.62
CA ILE A 97 -22.14 -3.54 1.60
C ILE A 97 -21.49 -2.29 2.20
N LEU A 98 -21.30 -1.25 1.38
CA LEU A 98 -20.76 0.02 1.86
C LEU A 98 -21.72 0.72 2.82
N ASP A 99 -23.02 0.70 2.50
CA ASP A 99 -24.05 1.30 3.34
C ASP A 99 -24.13 0.58 4.70
N GLU A 100 -24.14 -0.76 4.72
CA GLU A 100 -24.10 -1.52 5.97
C GLU A 100 -22.83 -1.26 6.80
N ALA A 101 -21.66 -1.23 6.15
CA ALA A 101 -20.40 -0.96 6.83
C ALA A 101 -20.45 0.37 7.58
N LEU A 102 -20.95 1.42 6.92
CA LEU A 102 -21.13 2.74 7.52
C LEU A 102 -22.15 2.72 8.67
N HIS A 103 -23.29 2.04 8.50
CA HIS A 103 -24.32 1.92 9.54
C HIS A 103 -23.81 1.20 10.80
N HIS A 104 -22.91 0.23 10.64
CA HIS A 104 -22.30 -0.50 11.76
C HIS A 104 -21.05 0.17 12.35
N GLY A 105 -20.73 1.41 11.92
CA GLY A 105 -19.59 2.16 12.44
C GLY A 105 -18.23 1.63 11.96
N THR A 106 -18.21 0.88 10.86
CA THR A 106 -16.97 0.45 10.21
C THR A 106 -16.44 1.60 9.37
N SER A 107 -15.14 1.91 9.50
CA SER A 107 -14.50 2.97 8.73
C SER A 107 -14.08 2.42 7.35
N PRO A 108 -14.68 2.87 6.24
CA PRO A 108 -14.40 2.30 4.94
C PRO A 108 -13.09 2.83 4.34
N CYS A 109 -12.44 1.97 3.57
CA CYS A 109 -11.25 2.25 2.78
C CYS A 109 -11.59 2.18 1.28
N VAL A 110 -10.87 2.94 0.47
CA VAL A 110 -11.03 2.92 -1.00
C VAL A 110 -9.69 2.69 -1.68
N ASN A 111 -9.66 1.79 -2.64
CA ASN A 111 -8.51 1.57 -3.52
C ASN A 111 -8.67 2.38 -4.81
N ILE A 112 -7.70 3.26 -5.09
CA ILE A 112 -7.69 4.09 -6.31
C ILE A 112 -6.70 3.52 -7.32
N PHE A 113 -7.22 3.13 -8.48
CA PHE A 113 -6.45 2.58 -9.58
C PHE A 113 -6.49 3.51 -10.81
N GLU A 114 -5.43 4.29 -10.98
CA GLU A 114 -5.29 5.25 -12.09
C GLU A 114 -5.15 4.49 -13.43
N GLY A 115 -5.96 4.87 -14.44
CA GLY A 115 -5.81 4.36 -15.81
C GLY A 115 -6.43 2.99 -16.12
N GLY A 116 -7.16 2.37 -15.19
CA GLY A 116 -7.85 1.10 -15.46
C GLY A 116 -8.85 0.58 -14.42
N GLY A 117 -9.15 1.36 -13.38
CA GLY A 117 -10.09 0.97 -12.32
C GLY A 117 -11.55 1.32 -12.66
N HIS A 118 -12.48 0.73 -11.92
CA HIS A 118 -13.91 1.09 -12.00
C HIS A 118 -14.24 2.42 -11.30
N ILE A 119 -13.34 2.88 -10.41
CA ILE A 119 -13.53 4.08 -9.59
C ILE A 119 -12.73 5.24 -10.24
N PRO A 120 -13.38 6.36 -10.61
CA PRO A 120 -12.66 7.53 -11.11
C PRO A 120 -11.78 8.13 -10.01
N TRP A 121 -10.69 8.80 -10.40
CA TRP A 121 -9.89 9.53 -9.42
C TRP A 121 -10.70 10.69 -8.85
N VAL A 122 -10.73 10.78 -7.52
CA VAL A 122 -11.43 11.81 -6.74
C VAL A 122 -10.44 12.33 -5.68
N SER A 123 -10.54 13.60 -5.31
CA SER A 123 -9.61 14.17 -4.35
C SER A 123 -9.77 13.56 -2.94
N PRO A 124 -8.71 13.48 -2.12
CA PRO A 124 -8.81 12.96 -0.75
C PRO A 124 -9.87 13.66 0.11
N ASN A 125 -10.03 14.97 -0.06
CA ASN A 125 -11.03 15.75 0.67
C ASN A 125 -12.47 15.38 0.28
N GLU A 126 -12.72 15.05 -0.97
CA GLU A 126 -14.03 14.61 -1.43
C GLU A 126 -14.32 13.19 -0.97
N LEU A 127 -13.35 12.29 -1.07
CA LEU A 127 -13.47 10.93 -0.51
C LEU A 127 -13.74 10.95 1.00
N TYR A 128 -13.07 11.84 1.74
CA TYR A 128 -13.34 12.04 3.17
C TYR A 128 -14.77 12.53 3.42
N LYS A 129 -15.27 13.49 2.63
CA LYS A 129 -16.67 13.96 2.72
C LYS A 129 -17.69 12.86 2.39
N MET A 130 -17.30 11.87 1.58
CA MET A 130 -18.11 10.69 1.27
C MET A 130 -18.07 9.63 2.38
N GLY A 131 -17.25 9.81 3.42
CA GLY A 131 -17.17 8.91 4.57
C GLY A 131 -15.98 7.94 4.55
N PHE A 132 -15.09 8.01 3.55
CA PHE A 132 -13.88 7.19 3.54
C PHE A 132 -12.84 7.73 4.52
N SER A 133 -12.27 6.84 5.33
CA SER A 133 -11.24 7.16 6.32
C SER A 133 -9.83 6.82 5.85
N MET A 134 -9.69 6.02 4.80
CA MET A 134 -8.42 5.53 4.27
C MET A 134 -8.47 5.43 2.75
N ILE A 135 -7.39 5.84 2.09
CA ILE A 135 -7.26 5.84 0.63
C ILE A 135 -5.97 5.10 0.27
N LEU A 136 -6.09 4.07 -0.56
CA LEU A 136 -4.98 3.24 -1.01
C LEU A 136 -4.61 3.62 -2.44
N TYR A 137 -3.31 3.87 -2.68
CA TYR A 137 -2.74 4.24 -3.97
C TYR A 137 -1.71 3.20 -4.43
N LEU A 138 -2.13 1.94 -4.52
CA LEU A 138 -1.25 0.77 -4.63
C LEU A 138 -0.38 0.78 -5.90
N THR A 139 -0.97 1.10 -7.05
CA THR A 139 -0.30 0.95 -8.36
C THR A 139 0.16 2.26 -9.00
N ILE A 140 -0.25 3.41 -8.46
CA ILE A 140 -0.01 4.71 -9.11
C ILE A 140 1.48 5.01 -9.26
N ILE A 141 2.24 4.86 -8.18
CA ILE A 141 3.69 5.10 -8.20
C ILE A 141 4.36 4.09 -9.13
N LEU A 142 3.95 2.82 -9.07
CA LEU A 142 4.48 1.76 -9.90
C LEU A 142 4.28 2.07 -11.40
N PHE A 143 3.08 2.46 -11.82
CA PHE A 143 2.79 2.77 -13.22
C PHE A 143 3.60 3.97 -13.72
N ARG A 144 3.77 4.99 -12.88
CA ARG A 144 4.60 6.17 -13.21
C ARG A 144 6.07 5.78 -13.39
N VAL A 145 6.60 4.95 -12.50
CA VAL A 145 7.97 4.42 -12.60
C VAL A 145 8.13 3.56 -13.86
N THR A 146 7.19 2.65 -14.13
CA THR A 146 7.21 1.82 -15.35
C THR A 146 7.28 2.68 -16.61
N TYR A 147 6.45 3.72 -16.71
CA TYR A 147 6.46 4.62 -17.86
C TYR A 147 7.79 5.38 -18.00
N ALA A 148 8.34 5.90 -16.90
CA ALA A 148 9.62 6.61 -16.90
C ALA A 148 10.78 5.71 -17.37
N ILE A 149 10.82 4.46 -16.87
CA ILE A 149 11.82 3.46 -17.29
C ILE A 149 11.66 3.14 -18.78
N GLU A 150 10.44 2.92 -19.26
CA GLU A 150 10.17 2.61 -20.67
C GLU A 150 10.65 3.74 -21.59
N GLN A 151 10.35 5.00 -21.25
CA GLN A 151 10.81 6.16 -22.03
C GLN A 151 12.34 6.22 -22.08
N ALA A 152 12.99 6.04 -20.93
CA ALA A 152 14.45 6.05 -20.86
C ALA A 152 15.08 4.95 -21.74
N ILE A 153 14.55 3.72 -21.66
CA ILE A 153 15.03 2.60 -22.50
C ILE A 153 14.82 2.91 -23.98
N ARG A 154 13.69 3.49 -24.36
CA ARG A 154 13.37 3.81 -25.76
C ARG A 154 14.34 4.84 -26.35
N ASP A 155 14.70 5.87 -25.58
CA ASP A 155 15.68 6.88 -26.00
C ASP A 155 17.08 6.28 -26.14
N LEU A 156 17.49 5.42 -25.21
CA LEU A 156 18.78 4.72 -25.25
C LEU A 156 18.89 3.82 -26.50
N ILE A 157 17.84 3.02 -26.78
CA ILE A 157 17.79 2.18 -28.00
C ILE A 157 17.85 3.07 -29.26
N GLY A 158 17.23 4.24 -29.22
CA GLY A 158 17.26 5.22 -30.31
C GLY A 158 18.57 6.01 -30.45
N GLY A 159 19.58 5.76 -29.60
CA GLY A 159 20.85 6.50 -29.60
C GLY A 159 20.71 7.97 -29.20
N LYS A 160 19.63 8.33 -28.50
CA LYS A 160 19.38 9.70 -28.04
C LYS A 160 19.93 9.91 -26.65
N GLN A 161 20.44 11.10 -26.40
CA GLN A 161 20.74 11.52 -25.03
C GLN A 161 19.42 11.66 -24.26
N LEU A 162 19.39 11.06 -23.06
CA LEU A 162 18.25 11.15 -22.15
C LEU A 162 17.96 12.60 -21.76
N SER A 163 16.68 12.95 -21.76
CA SER A 163 16.20 14.25 -21.28
C SER A 163 16.58 14.44 -19.80
N LEU A 164 17.27 15.54 -19.49
CA LEU A 164 17.53 15.95 -18.10
C LEU A 164 16.30 16.54 -17.41
N LYS A 165 15.24 16.85 -18.16
CA LYS A 165 13.99 17.43 -17.63
C LYS A 165 13.23 16.46 -16.74
N ASP A 166 13.32 15.16 -17.07
CA ASP A 166 12.57 14.09 -16.43
C ASP A 166 13.51 13.18 -15.60
N SER A 167 14.64 13.74 -15.16
CA SER A 167 15.69 13.03 -14.43
C SER A 167 16.13 13.84 -13.21
N VAL A 168 16.70 13.15 -12.22
CA VAL A 168 17.38 13.78 -11.08
C VAL A 168 18.87 13.84 -11.36
N ASN A 169 19.51 14.97 -11.04
CA ASN A 169 20.96 15.04 -11.06
C ASN A 169 21.54 14.35 -9.81
N PHE A 170 22.87 14.19 -9.77
CA PHE A 170 23.54 13.50 -8.67
C PHE A 170 23.24 14.13 -7.30
N GLN A 171 23.26 15.46 -7.19
CA GLN A 171 22.98 16.13 -5.91
C GLN A 171 21.55 15.87 -5.42
N ILE A 172 20.56 16.00 -6.32
CA ILE A 172 19.16 15.72 -6.00
C ILE A 172 18.99 14.24 -5.63
N TYR A 173 19.68 13.34 -6.31
CA TYR A 173 19.67 11.92 -5.97
C TYR A 173 20.21 11.68 -4.55
N GLU A 174 21.36 12.27 -4.20
CA GLU A 174 21.94 12.15 -2.85
C GLU A 174 20.97 12.63 -1.76
N ASP A 175 20.28 13.74 -2.03
CA ASP A 175 19.30 14.30 -1.10
C ASP A 175 18.07 13.37 -0.97
N ILE A 176 17.57 12.82 -2.07
CA ILE A 176 16.41 11.91 -2.10
C ILE A 176 16.70 10.61 -1.34
N VAL A 177 17.85 9.98 -1.59
CA VAL A 177 18.20 8.70 -0.95
C VAL A 177 18.78 8.90 0.46
N GLY A 178 18.92 10.15 0.90
CA GLY A 178 19.42 10.51 2.22
C GLY A 178 20.87 10.10 2.44
N LEU A 179 21.76 10.36 1.46
CA LEU A 179 23.18 9.99 1.56
C LEU A 179 23.96 10.81 2.60
N SER A 180 23.55 12.05 2.91
CA SER A 180 24.33 12.92 3.81
C SER A 180 24.56 12.35 5.22
N PRO A 181 23.55 11.79 5.93
CA PRO A 181 23.78 11.10 7.20
C PRO A 181 24.76 9.93 7.11
N TRP A 182 24.73 9.16 6.02
CA TRP A 182 25.62 8.01 5.83
C TRP A 182 27.09 8.43 5.66
N LYS A 183 27.35 9.54 4.96
CA LYS A 183 28.69 10.11 4.83
C LYS A 183 29.29 10.49 6.19
N GLU A 184 28.48 10.98 7.13
CA GLU A 184 28.94 11.30 8.49
C GLU A 184 29.21 10.05 9.33
N ILE A 185 28.41 8.99 9.15
CA ILE A 185 28.65 7.69 9.76
C ILE A 185 29.97 7.10 9.23
N GLU A 186 30.17 7.13 7.92
CA GLU A 186 31.40 6.65 7.28
C GLU A 186 32.62 7.38 7.86
N LYS A 187 32.65 8.72 7.88
CA LYS A 187 33.75 9.48 8.50
C LYS A 187 34.02 9.11 9.95
N LYS A 188 32.99 8.74 10.71
CA LYS A 188 33.12 8.39 12.13
C LYS A 188 33.78 7.03 12.35
N PHE A 189 33.57 6.09 11.44
CA PHE A 189 34.01 4.69 11.60
C PHE A 189 35.06 4.25 10.57
N HIS A 190 35.36 5.09 9.58
CA HIS A 190 36.45 4.86 8.64
C HIS A 190 37.76 5.17 9.37
N HIS A 191 38.43 4.12 9.84
CA HIS A 191 39.82 4.20 10.26
C HIS A 191 40.68 4.08 9.00
N GLU A 192 41.58 5.05 8.77
CA GLU A 192 42.66 4.87 7.80
C GLU A 192 43.61 3.80 8.37
N ASP A 193 43.75 2.68 7.67
CA ASP A 193 44.81 1.69 7.91
C ASP A 193 46.18 2.22 7.48
#